data_AF-A0A1N6ZSS1-F1
#
_entry.id   AF-A0A1N6ZSS1-F1
#
_cell.length_a   1.000
_cell.length_b   1.000
_cell.length_c   1.000
_cell.angle_alpha   90.00
_cell.angle_beta   90.00
_cell.angle_gamma   90.00
#
_symmetry.space_group_name_H-M   'P 1'
#
loop_
_entity.id
_entity.type
_entity.pdbx_description
1 polymer ?
#
loop_
_entity_poly.entity_id
_entity_poly.type
_entity_poly.pdbx_seq_one_letter_code
_entity_poly.pdbx_strand_id
1 'polypeptide(L)'
;MDQWFNLYRASHVLEAHAIKGALEVEGIAVRLNGEGLQSLIGELPVDLLQVTLMVPVEERSRASRVIERYQKRQGNGWMCGRCGEENSASFDICWRCGHDPEEE
;
A
#
# COMPACT_ATOMS: atom_id res chain seq x y z
N MET A 1 7.61 1.65 -27.42
CA MET A 1 6.81 2.64 -26.68
C MET A 1 6.63 2.07 -25.30
N ASP A 2 7.26 2.67 -24.29
CA ASP A 2 7.07 2.27 -22.89
C ASP A 2 5.62 2.51 -22.50
N GLN A 3 4.83 1.45 -22.48
CA GLN A 3 3.42 1.53 -22.14
C GLN A 3 3.28 1.44 -20.62
N TRP A 4 2.67 2.47 -20.02
CA TRP A 4 2.45 2.55 -18.59
C TRP A 4 1.00 2.18 -18.25
N PHE A 5 0.82 1.35 -17.24
CA PHE A 5 -0.46 0.92 -16.69
C PHE A 5 -0.74 1.63 -15.38
N ASN A 6 -1.95 2.17 -15.20
CA ASN A 6 -2.39 2.72 -13.93
C ASN A 6 -2.72 1.57 -12.96
N LEU A 7 -1.84 1.35 -12.00
CA LEU A 7 -1.89 0.22 -11.07
C LEU A 7 -2.80 0.50 -9.88
N TYR A 8 -2.67 1.68 -9.29
CA TYR A 8 -3.30 2.00 -8.01
C TYR A 8 -3.58 3.49 -7.90
N ARG A 9 -4.68 3.83 -7.22
CA ARG A 9 -5.06 5.20 -6.89
C ARG A 9 -4.99 5.34 -5.37
N ALA A 10 -4.02 6.11 -4.90
CA ALA A 10 -3.83 6.33 -3.48
C ALA A 10 -4.84 7.36 -2.95
N SER A 11 -5.27 7.16 -1.71
CA SER A 11 -6.19 8.04 -0.98
C SER A 11 -5.50 9.34 -0.57
N HIS A 12 -4.18 9.30 -0.36
CA HIS A 12 -3.34 10.47 -0.08
C HIS A 12 -1.88 10.22 -0.48
N VAL A 13 -1.09 11.29 -0.44
CA VAL A 13 0.29 11.32 -0.93
C VAL A 13 1.22 10.40 -0.14
N LEU A 14 1.07 10.36 1.19
CA LEU A 14 1.87 9.47 2.02
C LEU A 14 1.68 7.99 1.66
N GLU A 15 0.46 7.55 1.35
CA GLU A 15 0.17 6.19 0.89
C GLU A 15 0.82 5.95 -0.47
N ALA A 16 0.71 6.91 -1.41
CA ALA A 16 1.36 6.81 -2.71
C ALA A 16 2.87 6.61 -2.60
N HIS A 17 3.55 7.37 -1.73
CA HIS A 17 4.98 7.22 -1.50
C HIS A 17 5.35 5.93 -0.78
N ALA A 18 4.52 5.46 0.17
CA ALA A 18 4.74 4.18 0.84
C ALA A 18 4.68 3.01 -0.15
N ILE A 19 3.66 2.99 -1.02
CA ILE A 19 3.50 1.95 -2.05
C ILE A 19 4.62 2.06 -3.10
N LYS A 20 4.99 3.29 -3.51
CA LYS A 20 6.13 3.52 -4.41
C LYS A 20 7.41 2.88 -3.86
N GLY A 21 7.76 3.15 -2.61
CA GLY A 21 8.93 2.56 -1.98
C GLY A 21 8.88 1.03 -1.95
N ALA A 22 7.71 0.45 -1.65
CA ALA A 22 7.53 -1.00 -1.67
C ALA A 22 7.73 -1.62 -3.06
N LEU A 23 7.29 -0.93 -4.13
CA LEU A 23 7.51 -1.35 -5.52
C LEU A 23 8.99 -1.23 -5.92
N GLU A 24 9.64 -0.13 -5.54
CA GLU A 24 11.06 0.14 -5.86
C GLU A 24 12.00 -0.88 -5.18
N VAL A 25 11.70 -1.29 -3.95
CA VAL A 25 12.45 -2.36 -3.24
C VAL A 25 12.40 -3.70 -3.99
N GLU A 26 11.30 -3.98 -4.68
CA GLU A 26 11.12 -5.18 -5.52
C GLU A 26 11.72 -5.00 -6.94
N GLY A 27 12.40 -3.87 -7.18
CA GLY A 27 13.03 -3.52 -8.46
C GLY A 27 12.02 -3.16 -9.55
N ILE A 28 10.79 -2.79 -9.20
CA ILE A 28 9.73 -2.44 -10.17
C ILE A 28 9.78 -0.95 -10.45
N ALA A 29 9.83 -0.58 -11.73
CA ALA A 29 9.78 0.82 -12.11
C ALA A 29 8.39 1.41 -11.84
N VAL A 30 8.34 2.57 -11.20
CA VAL A 30 7.07 3.22 -10.83
C VAL A 30 7.14 4.72 -11.03
N ARG A 31 6.03 5.29 -11.50
CA ARG A 31 5.83 6.74 -11.64
C ARG A 31 4.59 7.14 -10.87
N LEU A 32 4.68 8.25 -10.15
CA LEU A 32 3.52 8.90 -9.57
C LEU A 32 2.97 9.91 -10.57
N ASN A 33 1.65 9.99 -10.67
CA ASN A 33 0.96 10.99 -11.46
C ASN A 33 -0.01 11.75 -10.55
N GLY A 34 0.03 13.09 -10.62
CA GLY A 34 -0.76 13.98 -9.77
C GLY A 34 -0.04 14.53 -8.52
N GLU A 35 1.23 14.17 -8.27
CA GLU A 35 1.96 14.59 -7.06
C GLU A 35 2.13 16.12 -6.93
N GLY A 36 2.26 16.83 -8.05
CA GLY A 36 2.48 18.28 -8.11
C GLY A 36 1.23 19.15 -7.90
N LEU A 37 0.05 18.54 -7.77
CA LEU A 37 -1.21 19.28 -7.55
C LEU A 37 -1.39 19.75 -6.10
N GLN A 38 -0.54 19.29 -5.17
CA GLN A 38 -0.61 19.64 -3.75
C GLN A 38 -0.33 21.12 -3.46
N SER A 39 0.37 21.84 -4.34
CA SER A 39 0.55 23.29 -4.19
C SER A 39 -0.75 24.08 -4.38
N LEU A 40 -1.85 23.42 -4.78
CA LEU A 40 -3.20 23.99 -4.92
C LEU A 40 -4.14 23.60 -3.75
N ILE A 41 -3.60 23.11 -2.63
CA ILE A 41 -4.39 22.86 -1.42
C ILE A 41 -5.09 24.16 -1.01
N GLY A 42 -6.42 24.16 -1.08
CA GLY A 42 -7.29 25.32 -0.83
C GLY A 42 -8.12 25.80 -2.03
N GLU A 43 -7.70 25.49 -3.27
CA GLU A 43 -8.43 25.86 -4.49
C GLU A 43 -9.11 24.66 -5.18
N LEU A 44 -8.61 23.44 -4.95
CA LEU A 44 -9.18 22.21 -5.50
C LEU A 44 -9.81 21.34 -4.40
N PRO A 45 -10.95 20.67 -4.67
CA PRO A 45 -11.48 19.62 -3.82
C PRO A 45 -10.42 18.55 -3.55
N VAL A 46 -10.31 18.11 -2.29
CA VAL A 46 -9.32 17.10 -1.87
C VAL A 46 -9.44 15.79 -2.66
N ASP A 47 -10.65 15.45 -3.12
CA ASP A 47 -10.92 14.30 -3.98
C ASP A 47 -10.28 14.40 -5.38
N LEU A 48 -9.90 15.59 -5.82
CA LEU A 48 -9.20 15.82 -7.09
C LEU A 48 -7.67 15.80 -6.96
N LEU A 49 -7.14 15.72 -5.74
CA LEU A 49 -5.69 15.65 -5.45
C LEU A 49 -5.16 14.21 -5.41
N GLN A 50 -5.88 13.26 -6.00
CA GLN A 50 -5.57 11.84 -5.93
C GLN A 50 -4.33 11.49 -6.75
N VAL A 51 -3.32 10.92 -6.08
CA VAL A 51 -2.09 10.45 -6.70
C VAL A 51 -2.26 9.03 -7.22
N THR A 52 -1.91 8.80 -8.47
CA THR A 52 -1.96 7.47 -9.09
C THR A 52 -0.57 6.91 -9.29
N LEU A 53 -0.41 5.60 -9.04
CA LEU A 53 0.81 4.86 -9.30
C LEU A 53 0.72 4.19 -10.65
N MET A 54 1.71 4.43 -11.50
CA MET A 54 1.83 3.84 -12.82
C MET A 54 3.07 2.95 -12.89
N VAL A 55 2.93 1.78 -13.52
CA VAL A 55 4.03 0.81 -13.71
C VAL A 55 4.09 0.38 -15.19
N PRO A 56 5.23 -0.13 -15.70
CA PRO A 56 5.27 -0.74 -17.02
C PRO A 56 4.26 -1.88 -17.13
N VAL A 57 3.61 -2.02 -18.29
CA VAL A 57 2.57 -3.05 -18.52
C VAL A 57 3.11 -4.46 -18.25
N GLU A 58 4.37 -4.72 -18.62
CA GLU A 58 5.06 -5.99 -18.40
C GLU A 58 5.23 -6.33 -16.90
N GLU A 59 5.29 -5.33 -16.03
CA GLU A 59 5.47 -5.51 -14.58
C GLU A 59 4.15 -5.53 -13.81
N ARG A 60 3.00 -5.27 -14.46
CA ARG A 60 1.68 -5.17 -13.84
C ARG A 60 1.39 -6.33 -12.88
N SER A 61 1.65 -7.57 -13.30
CA SER A 61 1.36 -8.76 -12.49
C SER A 61 2.23 -8.84 -11.23
N ARG A 62 3.51 -8.47 -11.32
CA ARG A 62 4.41 -8.41 -10.15
C ARG A 62 3.98 -7.29 -9.22
N ALA A 63 3.70 -6.11 -9.77
CA ALA A 63 3.30 -4.94 -9.01
C ALA A 63 1.97 -5.12 -8.28
N SER A 64 1.00 -5.82 -8.90
CA SER A 64 -0.30 -6.12 -8.26
C SER A 64 -0.15 -6.94 -6.99
N ARG A 65 0.80 -7.89 -6.94
CA ARG A 65 1.10 -8.68 -5.73
C ARG A 65 1.65 -7.81 -4.60
N VAL A 66 2.40 -6.76 -4.92
CA VAL A 66 2.88 -5.79 -3.91
C VAL A 66 1.71 -5.02 -3.31
N ILE A 67 0.75 -4.58 -4.15
CA ILE A 67 -0.48 -3.91 -3.69
C ILE A 67 -1.30 -4.83 -2.77
N GLU A 68 -1.51 -6.09 -3.17
CA GLU A 68 -2.26 -7.05 -2.35
C GLU A 68 -1.62 -7.24 -0.97
N ARG A 69 -0.30 -7.38 -0.89
CA ARG A 69 0.41 -7.48 0.40
C ARG A 69 0.32 -6.18 1.21
N TYR A 70 0.42 -5.03 0.56
CA TYR A 70 0.25 -3.74 1.22
C TYR A 70 -1.13 -3.62 1.86
N GLN A 71 -2.19 -3.92 1.10
CA GLN A 71 -3.57 -3.87 1.58
C GLN A 71 -3.84 -4.86 2.72
N LYS A 72 -3.28 -6.08 2.64
CA LYS A 72 -3.38 -7.04 3.76
C LYS A 72 -2.80 -6.48 5.05
N ARG A 73 -1.64 -5.81 4.98
CA ARG A 73 -1.01 -5.18 6.16
C ARG A 73 -1.80 -3.99 6.73
N GLN A 74 -2.58 -3.31 5.88
CA GLN A 74 -3.51 -2.24 6.27
C GLN A 74 -4.87 -2.76 6.75
N GLY A 75 -5.09 -4.08 6.73
CA GLY A 75 -6.35 -4.69 7.15
C GLY A 75 -6.67 -4.51 8.63
N ASN A 76 -7.86 -4.97 9.01
CA ASN A 76 -8.29 -4.96 10.41
C ASN A 76 -7.36 -5.83 11.25
N GLY A 77 -7.03 -5.35 12.45
CA GLY A 77 -6.27 -6.12 13.42
C GLY A 77 -6.96 -7.43 13.82
N TRP A 78 -6.21 -8.28 14.52
CA TRP A 78 -6.69 -9.56 15.03
C TRP A 78 -6.48 -9.66 16.53
N MET A 79 -7.43 -10.30 17.21
CA MET A 79 -7.31 -10.58 18.65
C MET A 79 -6.59 -11.91 18.87
N CYS A 80 -5.60 -11.92 19.74
CA CYS A 80 -4.85 -13.13 20.07
C CYS A 80 -5.72 -14.11 20.87
N GLY A 81 -5.92 -15.31 20.33
CA GLY A 81 -6.68 -16.37 21.00
C GLY A 81 -6.06 -16.88 22.32
N ARG A 82 -4.76 -16.64 22.54
CA ARG A 82 -4.03 -17.09 23.73
C ARG A 82 -4.02 -16.07 24.87
N CYS A 83 -3.67 -14.81 24.58
CA CYS A 83 -3.51 -13.78 25.61
C CYS A 83 -4.54 -12.64 25.55
N GLY A 84 -5.40 -12.62 24.52
CA GLY A 84 -6.44 -11.60 24.35
C GLY A 84 -5.96 -10.24 23.84
N GLU A 85 -4.70 -10.13 23.40
CA GLU A 85 -4.14 -8.87 22.90
C GLU A 85 -4.65 -8.52 21.50
N GLU A 86 -4.88 -7.23 21.23
CA GLU A 86 -5.18 -6.73 19.89
C GLU A 86 -3.89 -6.47 19.10
N ASN A 87 -3.76 -7.12 17.94
CA ASN A 87 -2.60 -7.02 17.06
C ASN A 87 -3.03 -6.34 15.77
N SER A 88 -2.20 -5.45 15.20
CA SER A 88 -2.42 -4.94 13.84
C SER A 88 -2.28 -6.08 12.80
N ALA A 89 -2.99 -5.99 11.68
CA ALA A 89 -2.84 -6.91 10.54
C ALA A 89 -1.43 -6.98 9.97
N SER A 90 -0.55 -6.05 10.34
CA SER A 90 0.86 -6.06 9.96
C SER A 90 1.71 -7.09 10.75
N PHE A 91 1.19 -7.67 11.83
CA PHE A 91 1.91 -8.67 12.63
C PHE A 91 1.51 -10.10 12.26
N ASP A 92 2.52 -10.93 11.96
CA ASP A 92 2.34 -12.36 11.69
C ASP A 92 2.12 -13.17 12.99
N ILE A 93 2.71 -12.73 14.11
CA ILE A 93 2.57 -13.36 15.44
C ILE A 93 2.16 -12.35 16.49
N CYS A 94 1.60 -12.81 17.61
CA CYS A 94 1.18 -11.92 18.68
C CYS A 94 2.38 -11.15 19.25
N TRP A 95 2.37 -9.81 19.19
CA TRP A 95 3.49 -8.99 19.64
C TRP A 95 3.79 -9.16 21.14
N ARG A 96 2.76 -9.55 21.92
CA ARG A 96 2.86 -9.72 23.37
C ARG A 96 3.29 -11.12 23.80
N CYS A 97 2.78 -12.18 23.18
CA CYS A 97 3.02 -13.56 23.63
C CYS A 97 3.68 -14.48 22.59
N GLY A 98 3.89 -14.00 21.36
CA GLY A 98 4.52 -14.75 20.27
C GLY A 98 3.67 -15.86 19.65
N HIS A 99 2.40 -15.98 20.04
CA HIS A 99 1.48 -16.98 19.47
C HIS A 99 1.13 -16.64 18.02
N ASP A 100 1.30 -17.62 17.13
CA ASP A 100 0.81 -17.58 15.76
C ASP A 100 -0.72 -17.81 15.73
N PRO A 101 -1.51 -16.94 15.07
CA PRO A 101 -2.95 -17.12 14.96
C PRO A 101 -3.38 -18.31 14.09
N GLU A 102 -2.49 -18.88 13.29
CA GLU A 102 -2.74 -20.06 12.44
C GLU A 102 -2.42 -21.39 13.15
N GLU A 103 -1.76 -21.36 14.32
CA GLU A 103 -1.55 -22.55 15.16
C GLU A 103 -2.79 -22.84 16.02
N GLU A 104 -3.53 -23.91 15.69
CA GLU A 104 -4.69 -24.44 16.45
C GLU A 104 -4.34 -24.89 17.88
#